data_AF-A0A4U5LWT0-F1
#
_entry.id   AF-A0A4U5LWT0-F1
#
_cell.length_a   1.000
_cell.length_b   1.000
_cell.length_c   1.000
_cell.angle_alpha   90.00
_cell.angle_beta   90.00
_cell.angle_gamma   90.00
#
_symmetry.space_group_name_H-M   'P 1'
#
loop_
_entity.id
_entity.type
_entity.pdbx_description
1 polymer ?
#
loop_
_entity_poly.entity_id
_entity_poly.type
_entity_poly.pdbx_seq_one_letter_code
_entity_poly.pdbx_strand_id
1 'polypeptide(L)'
;MTFTRSLDFVMNHLEDYDRVSKFCIELGKTHVKFMRRGFKTSFWDIFAEALTECAIDWEGGLRCRDVLNGWRTLVSFIIEEMRKGFEKERKRQAAEETVQVARERTAQYFQEQDALQMPSPPRQSLHQSHHSRHGHHQRRFSPVSERTNSDFQRFAATAKCPYAYRASHEQLYFDQQPYSNY
;
A
#
# COMPACT_ATOMS: atom_id res chain seq x y z
N MET A 1 7.12 -1.25 -9.81
CA MET A 1 7.47 0.03 -10.46
C MET A 1 7.82 1.01 -9.38
N THR A 2 8.83 1.86 -9.61
CA THR A 2 9.09 3.02 -8.74
C THR A 2 8.08 4.11 -9.09
N PHE A 3 7.74 4.94 -8.10
CA PHE A 3 6.80 6.04 -8.30
C PHE A 3 7.24 7.02 -9.40
N THR A 4 8.54 7.29 -9.51
CA THR A 4 9.10 8.16 -10.55
C THR A 4 8.72 7.73 -11.96
N ARG A 5 8.77 6.42 -12.27
CA ARG A 5 8.34 5.90 -13.58
C ARG A 5 6.84 6.08 -13.82
N SER A 6 6.03 6.02 -12.77
CA SER A 6 4.59 6.29 -12.88
C SER A 6 4.33 7.76 -13.19
N LEU A 7 5.07 8.68 -12.56
CA LEU A 7 4.99 10.09 -12.92
C LEU A 7 5.49 10.35 -14.34
N ASP A 8 6.61 9.77 -14.74
CA ASP A 8 7.13 9.93 -16.10
C ASP A 8 6.09 9.50 -17.12
N PHE A 9 5.39 8.39 -16.87
CA PHE A 9 4.28 7.96 -17.72
C PHE A 9 3.16 9.01 -17.77
N VAL A 10 2.72 9.51 -16.62
CA VAL A 10 1.66 10.53 -16.55
C VAL A 10 2.07 11.80 -17.30
N MET A 11 3.27 12.31 -17.05
CA MET A 11 3.79 13.54 -17.66
C MET A 11 3.91 13.44 -19.18
N ASN A 12 4.29 12.27 -19.72
CA ASN A 12 4.39 12.05 -21.15
C ASN A 12 3.04 11.85 -21.88
N HIS A 13 1.93 11.77 -21.14
CA HIS A 13 0.60 11.50 -21.71
C HIS A 13 -0.48 12.46 -21.19
N LEU A 14 -0.11 13.65 -20.70
CA LEU A 14 -1.06 14.62 -20.12
C LEU A 14 -2.19 15.04 -21.08
N GLU A 15 -1.97 14.95 -22.39
CA GLU A 15 -2.98 15.26 -23.42
C GLU A 15 -4.02 14.14 -23.59
N ASP A 16 -3.71 12.92 -23.16
CA ASP A 16 -4.59 11.74 -23.24
C ASP A 16 -5.14 11.39 -21.85
N TYR A 17 -6.18 12.13 -21.46
CA TYR A 17 -6.85 11.98 -20.17
C TYR A 17 -7.28 10.54 -19.89
N ASP A 18 -7.88 9.86 -20.87
CA ASP A 18 -8.39 8.49 -20.70
C ASP A 18 -7.27 7.50 -20.41
N ARG A 19 -6.13 7.65 -21.10
CA ARG A 19 -4.97 6.80 -20.87
C ARG A 19 -4.34 7.02 -19.51
N VAL A 20 -4.20 8.28 -19.08
CA VAL A 20 -3.67 8.60 -17.76
C VAL A 20 -4.63 8.12 -16.66
N SER A 21 -5.94 8.37 -16.80
CA SER A 21 -6.96 7.88 -15.87
C SER A 21 -6.91 6.35 -15.72
N LYS A 22 -6.94 5.61 -16.84
CA LYS A 22 -6.83 4.14 -16.81
C LYS A 22 -5.56 3.68 -16.12
N PHE A 23 -4.42 4.31 -16.40
CA PHE A 23 -3.15 3.98 -15.75
C PHE A 23 -3.21 4.22 -14.23
N CYS A 24 -3.70 5.37 -13.78
CA CYS A 24 -3.83 5.70 -12.36
C CYS A 24 -4.82 4.76 -11.65
N ILE A 25 -5.93 4.40 -12.29
CA ILE A 25 -6.87 3.39 -11.79
C ILE A 25 -6.16 2.05 -11.59
N GLU A 26 -5.45 1.53 -12.60
CA GLU A 26 -4.71 0.27 -12.48
C GLU A 26 -3.65 0.34 -11.37
N LEU A 27 -2.94 1.47 -11.27
CA LEU A 27 -1.98 1.70 -10.20
C LEU A 27 -2.66 1.62 -8.83
N GLY A 28 -3.84 2.23 -8.66
CA GLY A 28 -4.67 2.12 -7.46
C GLY A 28 -5.08 0.68 -7.13
N LYS A 29 -5.52 -0.11 -8.11
CA LYS A 29 -5.86 -1.53 -7.91
C LYS A 29 -4.68 -2.32 -7.37
N THR A 30 -3.48 -2.10 -7.92
CA THR A 30 -2.28 -2.82 -7.46
C THR A 30 -1.92 -2.51 -6.00
N HIS A 31 -2.42 -1.42 -5.40
CA HIS A 31 -2.16 -1.08 -4.01
C HIS A 31 -3.01 -1.87 -3.02
N VAL A 32 -4.11 -2.49 -3.44
CA VAL A 32 -4.97 -3.31 -2.56
C VAL A 32 -4.18 -4.45 -1.92
N LYS A 33 -3.21 -5.04 -2.64
CA LYS A 33 -2.33 -6.11 -2.12
C LYS A 33 -1.50 -5.69 -0.90
N PHE A 34 -1.28 -4.38 -0.71
CA PHE A 34 -0.51 -3.86 0.41
C PHE A 34 -1.38 -3.59 1.64
N MET A 35 -2.72 -3.65 1.55
CA MET A 35 -3.61 -3.48 2.70
C MET A 35 -3.29 -4.46 3.82
N ARG A 36 -3.05 -5.73 3.47
CA ARG A 36 -2.68 -6.79 4.44
C ARG A 36 -1.32 -6.54 5.12
N ARG A 37 -0.54 -5.57 4.62
CA ARG A 37 0.76 -5.14 5.18
C ARG A 37 0.67 -3.79 5.90
N GLY A 38 -0.54 -3.29 6.18
CA GLY A 38 -0.76 -2.05 6.91
C GLY A 38 -0.82 -0.79 6.04
N PHE A 39 -0.97 -0.92 4.71
CA PHE A 39 -1.21 0.23 3.84
C PHE A 39 -2.53 0.94 4.20
N LYS A 40 -2.46 2.26 4.38
CA LYS A 40 -3.62 3.13 4.64
C LYS A 40 -3.76 4.12 3.49
N THR A 41 -5.00 4.38 3.08
CA THR A 41 -5.30 5.35 2.00
C THR A 41 -4.87 6.77 2.37
N SER A 42 -4.78 7.10 3.66
CA SER A 42 -4.25 8.39 4.15
C SER A 42 -2.77 8.60 3.81
N PHE A 43 -2.02 7.55 3.47
CA PHE A 43 -0.65 7.70 3.00
C PHE A 43 -0.59 8.42 1.65
N TRP A 44 -1.66 8.38 0.85
CA TRP A 44 -1.74 9.16 -0.37
C TRP A 44 -1.90 10.65 -0.13
N ASP A 45 -2.43 11.07 1.01
CA ASP A 45 -2.57 12.48 1.36
C ASP A 45 -1.20 13.08 1.70
N ILE A 46 -0.46 12.41 2.58
CA ILE A 46 0.94 12.76 2.92
C ILE A 46 1.81 12.77 1.65
N PHE A 47 1.56 11.80 0.78
CA PHE A 47 2.27 11.68 -0.47
C PHE A 47 2.00 12.84 -1.44
N ALA A 48 0.74 13.27 -1.54
CA ALA A 48 0.34 14.40 -2.36
C ALA A 48 0.96 15.71 -1.87
N GLU A 49 0.98 15.91 -0.55
CA GLU A 49 1.64 17.05 0.11
C GLU A 49 3.14 17.07 -0.22
N ALA A 50 3.86 15.98 0.07
CA ALA A 50 5.29 15.88 -0.17
C ALA A 50 5.67 16.09 -1.65
N LEU A 51 4.85 15.57 -2.57
CA LEU A 51 5.08 15.74 -4.01
C LEU A 51 4.88 17.18 -4.45
N THR A 52 3.86 17.85 -3.91
CA THR A 52 3.59 19.26 -4.21
C THR A 52 4.70 20.16 -3.63
N GLU A 53 5.19 19.86 -2.43
CA GLU A 53 6.34 20.55 -1.82
C GLU A 53 7.62 20.37 -2.64
N CYS A 54 7.90 19.14 -3.09
CA CYS A 54 9.04 18.86 -3.97
C CYS A 54 8.96 19.65 -5.29
N ALA A 55 7.76 19.82 -5.86
CA ALA A 55 7.57 20.63 -7.06
C ALA A 55 7.82 22.12 -6.80
N ILE A 56 7.37 22.64 -5.65
CA ILE A 56 7.62 24.03 -5.21
C ILE A 56 9.12 24.28 -5.03
N ASP A 57 9.82 23.37 -4.37
CA ASP A 57 11.25 23.49 -4.11
C ASP A 57 12.07 23.46 -5.41
N TRP A 58 11.66 22.61 -6.37
CA TRP A 58 12.30 22.52 -7.68
C TRP A 58 12.17 23.81 -8.50
N GLU A 59 11.05 24.53 -8.38
CA GLU A 59 10.83 25.82 -9.04
C GLU A 59 11.68 26.96 -8.43
N GLY A 60 12.49 26.67 -7.40
CA GLY A 60 13.42 27.64 -6.81
C GLY A 60 12.73 28.78 -6.05
N GLY A 61 11.47 28.58 -5.65
CA GLY A 61 10.68 29.60 -4.95
C GLY A 61 10.16 30.72 -5.84
N LEU A 62 10.41 30.71 -7.17
CA LEU A 62 9.67 31.54 -8.12
C LEU A 62 8.25 30.96 -8.24
N ARG A 63 7.35 31.39 -7.37
CA ARG A 63 5.98 30.89 -7.32
C ARG A 63 5.18 31.46 -8.50
N CYS A 64 5.22 30.81 -9.65
CA CYS A 64 4.17 31.02 -10.63
C CYS A 64 2.90 30.35 -10.08
N ARG A 65 1.92 31.16 -9.66
CA ARG A 65 0.66 30.66 -9.08
C ARG A 65 0.00 29.61 -10.00
N ASP A 66 0.13 29.80 -11.30
CA ASP A 66 -0.48 28.92 -12.30
C ASP A 66 0.26 27.57 -12.40
N VAL A 67 1.59 27.55 -12.28
CA VAL A 67 2.38 26.31 -12.22
C VAL A 67 2.05 25.51 -10.96
N LEU A 68 1.96 26.18 -9.81
CA LEU A 68 1.58 25.54 -8.54
C LEU A 68 0.17 24.97 -8.59
N ASN A 69 -0.77 25.69 -9.20
CA ASN A 69 -2.13 25.20 -9.40
C ASN A 69 -2.12 23.98 -10.34
N GLY A 70 -1.32 24.00 -11.42
CA GLY A 70 -1.15 22.87 -12.31
C GLY A 70 -0.66 21.61 -11.59
N TRP A 71 0.38 21.74 -10.76
CA TRP A 71 0.87 20.62 -9.94
C TRP A 71 -0.18 20.09 -8.98
N ARG A 72 -0.87 20.97 -8.24
CA ARG A 72 -1.94 20.54 -7.32
C ARG A 72 -3.06 19.80 -8.05
N THR A 73 -3.53 20.36 -9.17
CA THR A 73 -4.56 19.72 -10.00
C THR A 73 -4.12 18.35 -10.50
N LEU A 74 -2.89 18.23 -11.00
CA LEU A 74 -2.35 16.97 -11.50
C LEU A 74 -2.25 15.93 -10.39
N VAL A 75 -1.67 16.30 -9.24
CA VAL A 75 -1.49 15.39 -8.11
C VAL A 75 -2.84 14.96 -7.54
N SER A 76 -3.79 15.88 -7.35
CA SER A 76 -5.16 15.55 -6.94
C SER A 76 -5.80 14.55 -7.90
N PHE A 77 -5.70 14.79 -9.21
CA PHE A 77 -6.23 13.89 -10.22
C PHE A 77 -5.64 12.47 -10.13
N ILE A 78 -4.31 12.34 -10.04
CA ILE A 78 -3.64 11.03 -9.90
C ILE A 78 -4.19 10.28 -8.67
N ILE A 79 -4.29 10.96 -7.53
CA ILE A 79 -4.69 10.35 -6.26
C ILE A 79 -6.17 9.96 -6.29
N GLU A 80 -7.04 10.78 -6.88
CA GLU A 80 -8.46 10.46 -7.04
C GLU A 80 -8.68 9.22 -7.91
N GLU A 81 -8.00 9.13 -9.06
CA GLU A 81 -8.09 7.97 -9.95
C GLU A 81 -7.54 6.70 -9.28
N MET A 82 -6.44 6.82 -8.53
CA MET A 82 -5.92 5.73 -7.72
C MET A 82 -6.91 5.26 -6.66
N ARG A 83 -7.58 6.20 -5.96
CA ARG A 83 -8.62 5.87 -4.96
C ARG A 83 -9.80 5.14 -5.60
N LYS A 84 -10.26 5.57 -6.79
CA LYS A 84 -11.31 4.88 -7.55
C LYS A 84 -10.94 3.44 -7.87
N GLY A 85 -9.73 3.23 -8.40
CA GLY A 85 -9.23 1.89 -8.72
C GLY A 85 -9.11 0.99 -7.50
N PHE A 86 -8.55 1.53 -6.42
CA PHE A 86 -8.39 0.82 -5.15
C PHE A 86 -9.72 0.40 -4.55
N GLU A 87 -10.70 1.31 -4.47
CA GLU A 87 -12.01 0.99 -3.89
C GLU A 87 -12.74 -0.07 -4.72
N LYS A 88 -12.70 0.06 -6.05
CA LYS A 88 -13.29 -0.91 -6.97
C LYS A 88 -12.70 -2.31 -6.76
N GLU A 89 -11.38 -2.39 -6.68
CA GLU A 89 -10.66 -3.65 -6.50
C GLU A 89 -10.88 -4.25 -5.10
N ARG A 90 -10.90 -3.41 -4.06
CA ARG A 90 -11.21 -3.83 -2.70
C ARG A 90 -12.60 -4.45 -2.59
N LYS A 91 -13.62 -3.79 -3.17
CA LYS A 91 -14.99 -4.33 -3.23
C LYS A 91 -15.05 -5.64 -4.00
N ARG A 92 -14.32 -5.74 -5.11
CA ARG A 92 -14.24 -6.98 -5.90
C ARG A 92 -13.69 -8.14 -5.07
N GLN A 93 -12.55 -7.94 -4.39
CA GLN A 93 -11.94 -8.99 -3.56
C GLN A 93 -12.85 -9.42 -2.40
N ALA A 94 -13.53 -8.47 -1.75
CA ALA A 94 -14.49 -8.78 -0.68
C ALA A 94 -15.70 -9.59 -1.19
N ALA A 95 -16.21 -9.27 -2.40
CA ALA A 95 -17.28 -10.03 -3.02
C ALA A 95 -16.82 -11.44 -3.41
N GLU A 96 -15.62 -11.57 -3.99
CA GLU A 96 -15.02 -12.87 -4.34
C GLU A 96 -14.83 -13.77 -3.12
N GLU A 97 -14.33 -13.21 -2.00
CA GLU A 97 -14.19 -13.93 -0.73
C GLU A 97 -15.54 -14.42 -0.21
N THR A 98 -16.58 -13.57 -0.27
CA THR A 98 -17.95 -13.95 0.16
C THR A 98 -18.50 -15.10 -0.68
N VAL A 99 -18.33 -15.04 -2.00
CA VAL A 99 -18.79 -16.09 -2.92
C VAL A 99 -18.03 -17.40 -2.70
N GLN A 100 -16.73 -17.32 -2.44
CA GLN A 100 -15.90 -18.49 -2.16
C GLN A 100 -16.35 -19.20 -0.87
N VAL A 101 -16.56 -18.44 0.22
CA VAL A 101 -17.08 -18.98 1.48
C VAL A 101 -18.45 -19.62 1.30
N ALA A 102 -19.34 -19.00 0.53
CA ALA A 102 -20.66 -19.56 0.23
C ALA A 102 -20.55 -20.89 -0.53
N ARG A 103 -19.68 -20.96 -1.55
CA ARG A 103 -19.43 -22.19 -2.32
C ARG A 103 -18.86 -23.32 -1.46
N GLU A 104 -17.88 -23.01 -0.61
CA GLU A 104 -17.29 -23.98 0.31
C GLU A 104 -18.32 -24.52 1.30
N ARG A 105 -19.16 -23.65 1.85
CA ARG A 105 -20.26 -24.06 2.75
C ARG A 105 -21.28 -24.96 2.06
N THR A 106 -21.66 -24.63 0.82
CA THR A 106 -22.56 -25.49 0.04
C THR A 106 -21.91 -26.85 -0.27
N ALA A 107 -20.63 -26.87 -0.64
CA ALA A 107 -19.90 -28.12 -0.88
C ALA A 107 -19.82 -29.00 0.38
N GLN A 108 -19.55 -28.39 1.54
CA GLN A 108 -19.56 -29.09 2.83
C GLN A 108 -20.92 -29.69 3.15
N TYR A 109 -22.01 -28.95 2.93
CA TYR A 109 -23.37 -29.46 3.15
C TYR A 109 -23.69 -30.70 2.29
N PHE A 110 -23.34 -30.66 1.00
CA PHE A 110 -23.53 -31.82 0.11
C PHE A 110 -22.67 -33.01 0.54
N GLN A 111 -21.44 -32.79 0.99
CA GLN A 111 -20.54 -33.84 1.47
C GLN A 111 -21.03 -34.47 2.78
N GLU A 112 -21.58 -33.66 3.70
CA GLU A 112 -22.20 -34.15 4.95
C GLU A 112 -23.47 -34.98 4.68
N GLN A 113 -24.30 -34.60 3.70
CA GLN A 113 -25.48 -35.38 3.34
C GLN A 113 -25.13 -36.75 2.74
N ASP A 114 -24.13 -36.81 1.85
CA ASP A 114 -23.66 -38.07 1.25
C ASP A 114 -23.06 -39.01 2.32
N ALA A 115 -22.35 -38.45 3.30
CA ALA A 115 -21.80 -39.21 4.43
C ALA A 115 -22.88 -39.83 5.33
N LEU A 116 -24.06 -39.21 5.44
CA LEU A 116 -25.20 -39.72 6.22
C LEU A 116 -26.00 -40.82 5.48
N GLN A 117 -25.78 -40.99 4.17
CA GLN A 117 -26.51 -41.94 3.33
C GLN A 117 -25.75 -43.25 3.04
N MET A 118 -24.54 -43.40 3.59
CA MET A 118 -23.77 -44.63 3.53
C MET A 118 -24.41 -45.74 4.41
N PRO A 119 -24.64 -46.96 3.88
CA PRO A 119 -25.12 -48.06 4.69
C PRO A 119 -24.10 -48.38 5.79
N SER A 120 -24.60 -48.59 7.01
CA SER A 120 -23.75 -48.93 8.17
C SER A 120 -22.80 -50.06 7.81
N PRO A 121 -21.50 -49.97 8.15
CA PRO A 121 -20.59 -51.07 7.93
C PRO A 121 -21.12 -52.31 8.67
N PRO A 122 -21.04 -53.52 8.08
CA PRO A 122 -21.47 -54.72 8.75
C PRO A 122 -20.73 -54.82 10.08
N ARG A 123 -21.52 -55.04 11.15
CA ARG A 123 -21.09 -55.17 12.54
C ARG A 123 -20.04 -56.29 12.62
N GLN A 124 -18.76 -55.96 12.46
CA GLN A 124 -17.68 -56.91 12.73
C GLN A 124 -17.55 -57.04 14.24
N SER A 125 -17.81 -58.25 14.71
CA SER A 125 -17.64 -58.71 16.07
C SER A 125 -16.28 -58.33 16.62
N LEU A 126 -16.33 -57.78 17.83
CA LEU A 126 -15.23 -57.51 18.75
C LEU A 126 -14.17 -58.63 18.69
N HIS A 127 -12.97 -58.31 18.20
CA HIS A 127 -11.76 -59.01 18.63
C HIS A 127 -10.75 -57.97 19.11
N GLN A 128 -10.49 -58.01 20.41
CA GLN A 128 -9.45 -57.23 21.05
C GLN A 128 -8.10 -57.66 20.48
N SER A 129 -7.33 -56.72 19.94
CA SER A 129 -5.89 -56.88 19.80
C SER A 129 -5.22 -55.58 20.20
N HIS A 130 -4.62 -55.61 21.39
CA HIS A 130 -3.73 -54.62 21.91
C HIS A 130 -2.55 -54.40 20.95
N HIS A 131 -2.40 -53.18 20.43
CA HIS A 131 -1.07 -52.68 20.11
C HIS A 131 -0.91 -51.22 20.52
N SER A 132 -0.10 -51.08 21.56
CA SER A 132 0.51 -49.86 22.04
C SER A 132 1.34 -49.21 20.93
N ARG A 133 1.11 -47.94 20.63
CA ARG A 133 2.11 -47.14 19.91
C ARG A 133 2.09 -45.69 20.38
N HIS A 134 3.27 -45.29 20.85
CA HIS A 134 3.63 -44.04 21.47
C HIS A 134 3.11 -42.79 20.75
N GLY A 135 2.47 -41.91 21.53
CA GLY A 135 2.23 -40.53 21.17
C GLY A 135 3.54 -39.73 21.22
N HIS A 136 3.91 -39.13 20.10
CA HIS A 136 4.93 -38.08 20.04
C HIS A 136 4.28 -36.71 20.09
N HIS A 137 4.84 -35.88 20.97
CA HIS A 137 4.51 -34.49 21.28
C HIS A 137 4.14 -33.60 20.08
N GLN A 138 2.94 -33.02 20.13
CA GLN A 138 2.66 -31.72 19.52
C GLN A 138 3.31 -30.62 20.36
N ARG A 139 4.33 -29.96 19.81
CA ARG A 139 4.80 -28.67 20.34
C ARG A 139 3.78 -27.59 19.96
N ARG A 140 3.15 -27.01 20.97
CA ARG A 140 2.51 -25.68 20.91
C ARG A 140 3.49 -24.67 20.34
N PHE A 141 3.11 -23.96 19.28
CA PHE A 141 3.69 -22.67 18.98
C PHE A 141 2.90 -21.59 19.73
N SER A 142 3.55 -20.98 20.71
CA SER A 142 3.14 -19.70 21.29
C SER A 142 3.55 -18.55 20.35
N PRO A 143 2.88 -17.38 20.39
CA PRO A 143 3.17 -16.26 19.52
C PRO A 143 4.46 -15.55 19.95
N VAL A 144 5.36 -15.32 18.99
CA VAL A 144 6.59 -14.54 19.19
C VAL A 144 6.32 -13.07 18.89
N SER A 145 6.46 -12.29 19.97
CA SER A 145 6.80 -10.88 20.12
C SER A 145 7.19 -10.05 18.90
N GLU A 146 6.64 -8.83 18.90
CA GLU A 146 7.32 -7.54 18.70
C GLU A 146 8.79 -7.61 18.25
N ARG A 147 9.01 -7.28 16.98
CA ARG A 147 10.26 -6.87 16.33
C ARG A 147 9.88 -6.65 14.85
N THR A 148 10.04 -5.50 14.21
CA THR A 148 11.08 -4.49 14.33
C THR A 148 10.60 -3.17 13.71
N ASN A 149 10.67 -2.10 14.48
CA ASN A 149 10.50 -0.72 14.05
C ASN A 149 11.84 -0.11 13.56
N SER A 150 12.65 -0.89 12.82
CA SER A 150 14.02 -0.50 12.45
C SER A 150 14.26 -0.29 10.94
N ASP A 151 13.29 -0.65 10.10
CA ASP A 151 13.46 -0.51 8.64
C ASP A 151 13.05 0.88 8.13
N PHE A 152 12.17 1.59 8.86
CA PHE A 152 11.78 2.95 8.52
C PHE A 152 12.90 3.98 8.77
N GLN A 153 13.70 3.79 9.82
CA GLN A 153 14.87 4.65 10.09
C GLN A 153 15.98 4.46 9.05
N ARG A 154 16.11 3.26 8.47
CA ARG A 154 17.07 2.99 7.38
C ARG A 154 16.66 3.63 6.05
N PHE A 155 15.37 3.72 5.75
CA PHE A 155 14.92 4.39 4.53
C PHE A 155 15.15 5.91 4.60
N ALA A 156 14.93 6.52 5.78
CA ALA A 156 15.23 7.94 6.01
C ALA A 156 16.74 8.25 6.00
N ALA A 157 17.59 7.35 6.51
CA ALA A 157 19.04 7.55 6.57
C ALA A 157 19.78 7.31 5.23
N THR A 158 19.18 6.56 4.29
CA THR A 158 19.83 6.23 3.01
C THR A 158 19.47 7.22 1.89
N ALA A 159 18.45 8.04 2.09
CA ALA A 159 18.28 9.25 1.30
C ALA A 159 19.42 10.19 1.68
N LYS A 160 20.44 10.27 0.83
CA LYS A 160 21.37 11.42 0.78
C LYS A 160 20.56 12.65 0.38
N CYS A 161 19.74 13.13 1.31
CA CYS A 161 19.10 14.41 1.24
C CYS A 161 20.21 15.45 1.46
N PRO A 162 20.44 16.41 0.54
CA PRO A 162 21.50 17.42 0.68
C PRO A 162 21.12 18.49 1.72
N TYR A 163 20.59 18.09 2.87
CA TYR A 163 20.09 18.99 3.92
C TYR A 163 21.20 19.55 4.84
N ALA A 164 22.47 19.43 4.45
CA ALA A 164 23.59 19.97 5.24
C ALA A 164 24.18 21.27 4.67
N TYR A 165 23.71 21.78 3.51
CA TYR A 165 24.31 22.98 2.90
C TYR A 165 23.61 24.30 3.22
N ARG A 166 22.43 24.28 3.85
CA ARG A 166 21.63 25.50 4.08
C ARG A 166 21.70 26.07 5.50
N ALA A 167 22.70 25.68 6.31
CA ALA A 167 22.94 26.28 7.62
C ALA A 167 24.13 27.26 7.64
N SER A 168 24.91 27.34 6.56
CA SER A 168 26.11 28.20 6.47
C SER A 168 26.00 29.34 5.45
N HIS A 169 24.92 29.41 4.67
CA HIS A 169 24.74 30.46 3.64
C HIS A 169 23.79 31.61 4.06
N GLU A 170 23.07 31.48 5.18
CA GLU A 170 22.24 32.57 5.74
C GLU A 170 23.01 33.50 6.69
N GLN A 171 24.27 33.20 7.03
CA GLN A 171 25.12 34.09 7.85
C GLN A 171 26.05 35.00 7.04
N LEU A 172 26.08 34.90 5.70
CA LEU A 172 26.97 35.71 4.85
C LEU A 172 26.26 36.84 4.07
N TYR A 173 24.97 37.08 4.33
CA TYR A 173 24.20 38.13 3.64
C TYR A 173 23.53 39.15 4.58
N PHE A 174 23.97 39.24 5.83
CA PHE A 174 23.43 40.20 6.80
C PHE A 174 24.38 41.32 7.24
N ASP A 175 25.59 41.43 6.66
CA ASP A 175 26.60 42.38 7.17
C ASP A 175 27.22 43.33 6.13
N GLN A 176 26.47 43.72 5.09
CA GLN A 176 26.88 44.84 4.23
C GLN A 176 25.67 45.65 3.73
N GLN A 177 25.24 46.62 4.54
CA GLN A 177 24.58 47.83 4.05
C GLN A 177 25.26 49.05 4.70
N PRO A 178 25.96 49.91 3.92
CA PRO A 178 26.51 51.15 4.45
C PRO A 178 25.37 52.17 4.65
N TYR A 179 25.26 52.71 5.86
CA TYR A 179 24.47 53.91 6.10
C TYR A 179 25.04 55.07 5.27
N SER A 180 24.26 55.56 4.30
CA SER A 180 24.50 56.84 3.65
C SER A 180 23.31 57.76 3.92
N ASN A 181 23.66 58.97 4.34
CA ASN A 181 22.86 60.08 4.84
C ASN A 181 21.56 60.37 4.08
N TYR A 182 20.51 60.78 4.82
CA TYR A 182 19.87 62.10 4.70
C TYR A 182 19.22 62.48 6.03
#